data_AF-Q113V4-F1
#
_entry.id   AF-Q113V4-F1
#
_cell.length_a   1.000
_cell.length_b   1.000
_cell.length_c   1.000
_cell.angle_alpha   90.00
_cell.angle_beta   90.00
_cell.angle_gamma   90.00
#
_symmetry.space_group_name_H-M   'P 1'
#
loop_
_entity.id
_entity.type
_entity.pdbx_description
1 polymer ?
#
loop_
_entity_poly.entity_id
_entity_poly.type
_entity_poly.pdbx_seq_one_letter_code
_entity_poly.pdbx_strand_id
1 'polypeptide(L)'
;MAHTFILESGKWNIAGNWLERNGMLITVKGKTIVTWDRTDWFSMVTKLIFPTQDREEIILQYRGRLDSDERRYTFVLQHSELGQVEGEGWLGIDSITQRYWVLGNDAQRRSGFETLRRLDEERYYSNSAVLTGLSLLSAMEATMERIEPYAES
;
A
#
# COMPACT_ATOMS: atom_id res chain seq x y z
N MET A 1 0.93 20.72 6.17
CA MET A 1 0.00 19.86 6.93
C MET A 1 0.63 18.49 7.10
N ALA A 2 0.24 17.73 8.13
CA ALA A 2 0.69 16.35 8.32
C ALA A 2 0.01 15.42 7.29
N HIS A 3 0.54 14.21 7.14
CA HIS A 3 -0.14 13.15 6.40
C HIS A 3 -1.32 12.62 7.21
N THR A 4 -2.43 12.28 6.56
CA THR A 4 -3.60 11.65 7.20
C THR A 4 -3.64 10.16 6.88
N PHE A 5 -3.27 9.78 5.66
CA PHE A 5 -3.05 8.39 5.29
C PHE A 5 -1.94 7.80 6.15
N ILE A 6 -2.18 6.59 6.68
CA ILE A 6 -1.37 5.85 7.66
C ILE A 6 -1.32 6.44 9.07
N LEU A 7 -1.21 7.77 9.23
CA LEU A 7 -1.10 8.43 10.54
C LEU A 7 -2.41 8.51 11.33
N GLU A 8 -3.54 8.26 10.67
CA GLU A 8 -4.85 8.22 11.32
C GLU A 8 -5.59 6.94 10.96
N SER A 9 -6.48 6.51 11.87
CA SER A 9 -7.46 5.48 11.56
C SER A 9 -8.44 6.01 10.51
N GLY A 10 -8.69 5.22 9.47
CA GLY A 10 -9.51 5.66 8.35
C GLY A 10 -9.79 4.58 7.33
N LYS A 11 -10.82 4.80 6.52
CA LYS A 11 -11.15 3.97 5.36
C LYS A 11 -10.89 4.76 4.11
N TRP A 12 -10.36 4.10 3.09
CA TRP A 12 -9.97 4.73 1.84
C TRP A 12 -10.47 3.88 0.67
N ASN A 13 -11.05 4.51 -0.33
CA ASN A 13 -11.28 3.88 -1.63
C ASN A 13 -10.01 3.99 -2.48
N ILE A 14 -9.80 3.00 -3.33
CA ILE A 14 -8.73 2.97 -4.34
C ILE A 14 -9.39 2.82 -5.70
N ALA A 15 -8.99 3.66 -6.66
CA ALA A 15 -9.41 3.51 -8.06
C ALA A 15 -8.25 3.90 -8.99
N GLY A 16 -7.98 3.04 -9.97
CA GLY A 16 -6.86 3.28 -10.88
C GLY A 16 -6.67 2.17 -11.90
N ASN A 17 -5.42 2.01 -12.31
CA ASN A 17 -5.01 1.01 -13.27
C ASN A 17 -3.83 0.18 -12.74
N TRP A 18 -3.85 -1.09 -13.12
CA TRP A 18 -2.79 -2.05 -12.93
C TRP A 18 -2.16 -2.36 -14.28
N LEU A 19 -0.85 -2.31 -14.36
CA LEU A 19 -0.06 -2.53 -15.55
C LEU A 19 0.70 -3.84 -15.40
N GLU A 20 0.46 -4.76 -16.31
CA GLU A 20 1.22 -5.99 -16.43
C GLU A 20 2.47 -5.81 -17.29
N ARG A 21 3.48 -6.66 -17.09
CA ARG A 21 4.72 -6.64 -17.88
C ARG A 21 4.50 -6.74 -19.39
N ASN A 22 3.44 -7.41 -19.83
CA ASN A 22 3.07 -7.53 -21.24
C ASN A 22 2.40 -6.26 -21.81
N GLY A 23 2.31 -5.18 -21.02
CA GLY A 23 1.69 -3.91 -21.41
C GLY A 23 0.17 -3.89 -21.24
N MET A 24 -0.43 -4.94 -20.68
CA MET A 24 -1.87 -4.97 -20.44
C MET A 24 -2.25 -4.02 -19.30
N LEU A 25 -3.18 -3.12 -19.59
CA LEU A 25 -3.77 -2.18 -18.63
C LEU A 25 -5.09 -2.75 -18.11
N ILE A 26 -5.19 -2.96 -16.81
CA ILE A 26 -6.35 -3.53 -16.13
C ILE A 26 -6.91 -2.48 -15.17
N THR A 27 -8.22 -2.23 -15.20
CA THR A 27 -8.83 -1.39 -14.17
C THR A 27 -8.74 -2.08 -12.81
N VAL A 28 -8.27 -1.36 -11.80
CA VAL A 28 -8.23 -1.82 -10.41
C VAL A 28 -9.11 -0.93 -9.54
N LYS A 29 -9.86 -1.56 -8.66
CA LYS A 29 -10.59 -0.89 -7.57
C LYS A 29 -10.19 -1.53 -6.26
N GLY A 30 -10.29 -0.79 -5.18
CA GLY A 30 -9.96 -1.36 -3.88
C GLY A 30 -10.45 -0.54 -2.71
N LYS A 31 -10.18 -1.08 -1.53
CA LYS A 31 -10.39 -0.40 -0.27
C LYS A 31 -9.23 -0.67 0.66
N THR A 32 -8.86 0.34 1.44
CA THR A 32 -7.88 0.24 2.52
C THR A 32 -8.54 0.66 3.82
N ILE A 33 -8.28 -0.08 4.89
CA ILE A 33 -8.66 0.27 6.25
C ILE A 33 -7.38 0.37 7.06
N VAL A 34 -7.15 1.50 7.69
CA VAL A 34 -6.07 1.73 8.65
C VAL A 34 -6.67 1.82 10.04
N THR A 35 -6.06 1.14 11.01
CA THR A 35 -6.46 1.16 12.42
C THR A 35 -5.23 1.27 13.31
N TRP A 36 -5.32 2.06 14.37
CA TRP A 36 -4.30 2.17 15.41
C TRP A 36 -4.77 1.47 16.68
N ASP A 37 -3.94 0.60 17.26
CA ASP A 37 -4.23 -0.12 18.52
C ASP A 37 -3.47 0.46 19.73
N ARG A 38 -2.37 1.19 19.48
CA ARG A 38 -1.51 1.90 20.44
C ARG A 38 -0.95 3.16 19.79
N THR A 39 -0.24 4.01 20.53
CA THR A 39 0.31 5.27 20.00
C THR A 39 1.27 5.08 18.81
N ASP A 40 2.02 3.97 18.76
CA ASP A 40 3.05 3.72 17.75
C ASP A 40 2.78 2.52 16.83
N TRP A 41 1.68 1.78 17.00
CA TRP A 41 1.36 0.58 16.20
C TRP A 41 0.11 0.77 15.35
N PHE A 42 0.22 0.39 14.08
CA PHE A 42 -0.90 0.39 13.15
C PHE A 42 -1.08 -0.99 12.51
N SER A 43 -2.32 -1.27 12.14
CA SER A 43 -2.70 -2.35 11.23
C SER A 43 -3.37 -1.74 10.01
N MET A 44 -3.11 -2.32 8.84
CA MET A 44 -3.73 -1.87 7.60
C MET A 44 -4.15 -3.07 6.77
N VAL A 45 -5.37 -3.06 6.25
CA VAL A 45 -5.86 -4.10 5.34
C VAL A 45 -6.28 -3.43 4.04
N THR A 46 -5.66 -3.87 2.94
CA THR A 46 -6.02 -3.45 1.60
C THR A 46 -6.56 -4.63 0.82
N LYS A 47 -7.68 -4.42 0.13
CA LYS A 47 -8.26 -5.37 -0.82
C LYS A 47 -8.36 -4.70 -2.19
N LEU A 48 -7.76 -5.31 -3.20
CA LEU A 48 -7.82 -4.90 -4.61
C LEU A 48 -8.63 -5.92 -5.40
N ILE A 49 -9.48 -5.43 -6.30
CA ILE A 49 -10.32 -6.21 -7.21
C ILE A 49 -10.12 -5.71 -8.65
N PHE A 50 -10.32 -6.60 -9.62
CA PHE A 50 -10.08 -6.34 -11.04
C PHE A 50 -11.37 -6.58 -11.83
N PRO A 51 -12.26 -5.57 -11.95
CA PRO A 51 -13.64 -5.79 -12.40
C PRO A 51 -13.78 -6.32 -13.85
N THR A 52 -12.77 -6.10 -14.67
CA THR A 52 -12.82 -6.34 -16.11
C THR A 52 -12.10 -7.62 -16.54
N GLN A 53 -11.49 -8.37 -15.61
CA GLN A 53 -10.69 -9.56 -15.93
C GLN A 53 -10.82 -10.63 -14.84
N ASP A 54 -10.68 -11.90 -15.23
CA ASP A 54 -10.54 -13.06 -14.32
C ASP A 54 -9.15 -13.08 -13.67
N ARG A 55 -8.80 -12.00 -12.98
CA ARG A 55 -7.64 -11.96 -12.07
C ARG A 55 -8.13 -12.16 -10.65
N GLU A 56 -7.40 -12.96 -9.88
CA GLU A 56 -7.64 -13.09 -8.45
C GLU A 56 -7.51 -11.73 -7.72
N GLU A 57 -8.30 -11.57 -6.67
CA GLU A 57 -8.21 -10.41 -5.80
C GLU A 57 -6.86 -10.39 -5.07
N ILE A 58 -6.30 -9.20 -4.87
CA ILE A 58 -5.09 -9.04 -4.06
C ILE A 58 -5.51 -8.58 -2.66
N ILE A 59 -5.08 -9.31 -1.65
CA ILE A 59 -5.30 -8.98 -0.24
C ILE A 59 -3.95 -8.72 0.41
N LEU A 60 -3.83 -7.56 1.06
CA LEU A 60 -2.65 -7.10 1.75
C LEU A 60 -3.00 -6.85 3.22
N GLN A 61 -2.34 -7.54 4.14
CA GLN A 61 -2.54 -7.39 5.57
C GLN A 61 -1.24 -6.95 6.24
N TYR A 62 -1.18 -5.68 6.60
CA TYR A 62 -0.04 -5.04 7.23
C TYR A 62 -0.19 -5.02 8.73
N ARG A 63 0.95 -5.17 9.40
CA ARG A 63 1.15 -4.74 10.78
C ARG A 63 2.46 -3.96 10.85
N GLY A 64 2.38 -2.70 11.26
CA GLY A 64 3.52 -1.82 11.28
C GLY A 64 3.66 -1.01 12.56
N ARG A 65 4.84 -0.42 12.72
CA ARG A 65 5.20 0.40 13.86
C ARG A 65 5.88 1.68 13.39
N LEU A 66 5.39 2.82 13.85
CA LEU A 66 6.02 4.11 13.66
C LEU A 66 7.25 4.23 14.57
N ASP A 67 8.34 4.75 14.03
CA ASP A 67 9.56 5.02 14.78
C ASP A 67 9.40 6.29 15.63
N SER A 68 10.26 6.44 16.63
CA SER A 68 10.24 7.55 17.59
C SER A 68 10.39 8.95 16.98
N ASP A 69 10.88 9.04 15.74
CA ASP A 69 11.01 10.30 15.01
C ASP A 69 9.76 10.69 14.21
N GLU A 70 8.71 9.85 14.26
CA GLU A 70 7.45 9.98 13.53
C GLU A 70 7.62 10.23 12.02
N ARG A 71 8.76 9.80 11.46
CA ARG A 71 9.11 9.96 10.05
C ARG A 71 9.40 8.65 9.35
N ARG A 72 9.64 7.59 10.10
CA ARG A 72 9.92 6.26 9.55
C ARG A 72 9.02 5.24 10.22
N TYR A 73 8.68 4.20 9.51
CA TYR A 73 7.98 3.05 10.06
C TYR A 73 8.52 1.77 9.45
N THR A 74 8.37 0.67 10.17
CA THR A 74 8.63 -0.68 9.66
C THR A 74 7.34 -1.48 9.69
N PHE A 75 7.25 -2.49 8.82
CA PHE A 75 6.06 -3.34 8.78
C PHE A 75 6.38 -4.75 8.32
N VAL A 76 5.53 -5.67 8.76
CA VAL A 76 5.33 -6.98 8.14
C VAL A 76 4.03 -6.95 7.35
N LEU A 77 4.01 -7.61 6.20
CA LEU A 77 2.85 -7.70 5.33
C LEU A 77 2.63 -9.15 4.91
N GLN A 78 1.41 -9.66 5.11
CA GLN A 78 0.94 -10.86 4.44
C GLN A 78 0.28 -10.46 3.11
N HIS A 79 0.93 -10.79 2.01
CA HIS A 79 0.44 -10.53 0.65
C HIS A 79 -0.13 -11.83 0.06
N SER A 80 -1.35 -11.79 -0.50
CA SER A 80 -2.00 -13.01 -1.04
C SER A 80 -1.18 -13.69 -2.14
N GLU A 81 -0.62 -12.93 -3.08
CA GLU A 81 0.21 -13.49 -4.17
C GLU A 81 1.70 -13.68 -3.82
N LEU A 82 2.29 -12.77 -3.04
CA LEU A 82 3.73 -12.79 -2.76
C LEU A 82 4.11 -13.61 -1.51
N GLY A 83 3.16 -13.87 -0.62
CA GLY A 83 3.40 -14.47 0.69
C GLY A 83 3.80 -13.44 1.74
N GLN A 84 4.65 -13.84 2.68
CA GLN A 84 5.11 -12.96 3.74
C GLN A 84 6.18 -12.00 3.21
N VAL A 85 6.06 -10.72 3.54
CA VAL A 85 7.02 -9.68 3.15
C VAL A 85 7.34 -8.79 4.34
N GLU A 86 8.52 -8.19 4.31
CA GLU A 86 8.97 -7.20 5.29
C GLU A 86 9.33 -5.91 4.56
N GLY A 87 9.14 -4.78 5.23
CA GLY A 87 9.40 -3.49 4.63
C GLY A 87 9.54 -2.34 5.61
N GLU A 88 9.83 -1.20 5.02
CA GLU A 88 9.96 0.08 5.69
C GLU A 88 9.28 1.16 4.86
N GLY A 89 8.85 2.23 5.51
CA GLY A 89 8.36 3.41 4.83
C GLY A 89 8.73 4.69 5.54
N TRP A 90 8.84 5.75 4.76
CA TRP A 90 9.26 7.07 5.20
C TRP A 90 8.14 8.07 4.89
N LEU A 91 7.86 8.93 5.86
CA LEU A 91 6.91 10.01 5.80
C LEU A 91 7.66 11.30 5.43
N GLY A 92 7.56 11.68 4.16
CA GLY A 92 8.07 12.94 3.65
C GLY A 92 7.15 14.12 3.99
N ILE A 93 7.39 15.26 3.34
CA ILE A 93 6.52 16.44 3.47
C ILE A 93 5.26 16.26 2.61
N ASP A 94 5.45 15.75 1.39
CA ASP A 94 4.42 15.64 0.36
C ASP A 94 4.14 14.19 -0.06
N SER A 95 4.97 13.24 0.37
CA SER A 95 4.84 11.85 -0.04
C SER A 95 5.20 10.88 1.07
N ILE A 96 4.47 9.78 1.13
CA ILE A 96 4.86 8.59 1.87
C ILE A 96 5.50 7.63 0.87
N THR A 97 6.71 7.17 1.14
CA THR A 97 7.40 6.20 0.28
C THR A 97 7.74 4.97 1.07
N GLN A 98 7.35 3.80 0.57
CA GLN A 98 7.66 2.53 1.20
C GLN A 98 8.25 1.54 0.21
N ARG A 99 9.03 0.61 0.75
CA ARG A 99 9.60 -0.52 0.02
C ARG A 99 9.45 -1.79 0.84
N TYR A 100 9.42 -2.93 0.16
CA TYR A 100 9.38 -4.23 0.79
C TYR A 100 10.16 -5.29 0.02
N TRP A 101 10.51 -6.37 0.70
CA TRP A 101 11.10 -7.58 0.13
C TRP A 101 10.33 -8.82 0.60
N VAL A 102 10.18 -9.78 -0.31
CA VAL A 102 9.47 -11.04 -0.04
C VAL A 102 10.39 -12.00 0.74
N LEU A 103 9.89 -12.59 1.81
CA LEU A 103 10.61 -13.57 2.62
C LEU A 103 10.46 -14.99 2.07
N GLY A 104 11.46 -15.84 2.32
CA GLY A 104 11.35 -17.30 2.13
C GLY A 104 11.54 -17.82 0.70
N ASN A 105 11.81 -16.96 -0.29
CA ASN A 105 12.16 -17.37 -1.65
C ASN A 105 13.31 -16.53 -2.23
N ASP A 106 14.51 -16.75 -1.70
CA ASP A 106 15.75 -16.02 -2.04
C ASP A 106 16.14 -16.11 -3.53
N ALA A 107 15.64 -17.12 -4.26
CA ALA A 107 15.95 -17.31 -5.67
C ALA A 107 15.27 -16.25 -6.56
N GLN A 108 14.04 -15.84 -6.24
CA GLN A 108 13.30 -14.89 -7.07
C GLN A 108 13.55 -13.43 -6.70
N ARG A 109 14.10 -13.16 -5.49
CA ARG A 109 14.43 -11.81 -5.01
C ARG A 109 13.32 -10.81 -5.30
N ARG A 110 12.08 -11.19 -4.98
CA ARG A 110 10.90 -10.35 -5.24
C ARG A 110 10.87 -9.21 -4.24
N SER A 111 10.58 -8.02 -4.74
CA SER A 111 10.50 -6.80 -3.94
C SER A 111 9.45 -5.89 -4.55
N GLY A 112 9.16 -4.79 -3.87
CA GLY A 112 8.33 -3.75 -4.43
C GLY A 112 8.49 -2.43 -3.71
N PHE A 113 7.88 -1.41 -4.27
CA PHE A 113 7.77 -0.11 -3.65
C PHE A 113 6.41 0.49 -3.90
N GLU A 114 6.02 1.43 -3.05
CA GLU A 114 4.86 2.28 -3.24
C GLU A 114 5.23 3.71 -2.84
N THR A 115 4.73 4.68 -3.58
CA THR A 115 4.76 6.08 -3.21
C THR A 115 3.35 6.63 -3.25
N LEU A 116 2.95 7.27 -2.16
CA LEU A 116 1.67 7.95 -1.99
C LEU A 116 1.95 9.45 -1.93
N ARG A 117 1.76 10.13 -3.05
CA ARG A 117 1.87 11.59 -3.11
C ARG A 117 0.57 12.20 -2.65
N ARG A 118 0.62 13.08 -1.64
CA ARG A 118 -0.54 13.81 -1.17
C ARG A 118 -1.04 14.76 -2.27
N LEU A 119 -2.34 14.69 -2.55
CA LEU A 119 -3.05 15.65 -3.40
C LEU A 119 -3.72 16.72 -2.53
N ASP A 120 -4.35 16.28 -1.43
CA ASP A 120 -4.87 17.11 -0.34
C ASP A 120 -5.03 16.26 0.95
N GLU A 121 -5.76 16.76 1.94
CA GLU A 121 -5.93 16.10 3.24
C GLU A 121 -6.65 14.74 3.16
N GLU A 122 -7.46 14.50 2.12
CA GLU A 122 -8.28 13.29 1.98
C GLU A 122 -7.98 12.50 0.71
N ARG A 123 -6.99 12.94 -0.08
CA ARG A 123 -6.65 12.30 -1.35
C ARG A 123 -5.15 12.14 -1.56
N TYR A 124 -4.78 10.96 -2.04
CA TYR A 124 -3.42 10.60 -2.39
C TYR A 124 -3.37 9.99 -3.79
N TYR A 125 -2.29 10.25 -4.52
CA TYR A 125 -1.95 9.50 -5.71
C TYR A 125 -0.94 8.41 -5.34
N SER A 126 -1.36 7.15 -5.45
CA SER A 126 -0.51 5.96 -5.28
C SER A 126 0.13 5.58 -6.61
N ASN A 127 1.45 5.38 -6.57
CA ASN A 127 2.20 4.67 -7.60
C ASN A 127 2.95 3.52 -6.93
N SER A 128 2.80 2.30 -7.42
CA SER A 128 3.51 1.14 -6.89
C SER A 128 4.05 0.24 -7.99
N ALA A 129 5.04 -0.57 -7.64
CA ALA A 129 5.55 -1.59 -8.55
C ALA A 129 6.04 -2.83 -7.79
N VAL A 130 5.88 -3.98 -8.46
CA VAL A 130 6.44 -5.27 -8.03
C VAL A 130 7.59 -5.63 -8.96
N LEU A 131 8.69 -6.08 -8.39
CA LEU A 131 9.92 -6.43 -9.09
C LEU A 131 10.34 -7.88 -8.80
N THR A 132 11.08 -8.46 -9.73
CA THR A 132 11.91 -9.67 -9.51
C THR A 132 13.31 -9.40 -10.05
N GLY A 133 14.31 -9.41 -9.15
CA GLY A 133 15.66 -8.99 -9.49
C GLY A 133 15.68 -7.58 -10.11
N LEU A 134 16.04 -7.47 -11.40
CA LEU A 134 16.11 -6.21 -12.15
C LEU A 134 14.88 -5.93 -13.02
N SER A 135 13.87 -6.81 -13.00
CA SER A 135 12.70 -6.72 -13.88
C SER A 135 11.47 -6.20 -13.13
N LEU A 136 10.76 -5.26 -13.75
CA LEU A 136 9.38 -4.91 -13.37
C LEU A 136 8.43 -6.04 -13.77
N LEU A 137 7.64 -6.53 -12.82
CA LEU A 137 6.59 -7.51 -13.04
C LEU A 137 5.24 -6.85 -13.26
N SER A 138 4.93 -5.86 -12.43
CA SER A 138 3.72 -5.07 -12.54
C SER A 138 3.93 -3.69 -11.95
N ALA A 139 3.05 -2.77 -12.31
CA ALA A 139 2.92 -1.46 -11.70
C ALA A 139 1.45 -1.12 -11.44
N MET A 140 1.19 -0.22 -10.51
CA MET A 140 -0.14 0.31 -10.25
C MET A 140 -0.07 1.82 -10.19
N GLU A 141 -1.09 2.46 -10.75
CA GLU A 141 -1.32 3.90 -10.65
C GLU A 141 -2.76 4.11 -10.21
N ALA A 142 -2.97 4.68 -9.03
CA ALA A 142 -4.30 4.82 -8.46
C ALA A 142 -4.46 6.10 -7.64
N THR A 143 -5.69 6.58 -7.55
CA THR A 143 -6.07 7.59 -6.56
C THR A 143 -6.67 6.88 -5.35
N MET A 144 -6.25 7.30 -4.17
CA MET A 144 -6.82 6.93 -2.89
C MET A 144 -7.61 8.10 -2.35
N GLU A 145 -8.87 7.86 -1.96
CA GLU A 145 -9.76 8.87 -1.42
C GLU A 145 -10.35 8.41 -0.10
N ARG A 146 -10.26 9.25 0.93
CA ARG A 146 -10.82 8.95 2.25
C ARG A 146 -12.33 8.81 2.12
N ILE A 147 -12.86 7.76 2.72
CA ILE A 147 -14.29 7.59 2.96
C ILE A 147 -14.53 8.27 4.31
N GLU A 148 -15.47 9.21 4.39
CA GLU A 148 -15.77 10.03 5.58
C GLU A 148 -15.68 9.27 6.92
N PRO A 149 -15.32 9.95 8.03
CA PRO A 149 -14.72 9.33 9.21
C PRO A 149 -15.62 8.29 9.88
N TYR A 150 -14.99 7.24 10.42
CA TYR A 150 -15.56 6.46 11.52
C TYR A 150 -16.00 7.44 12.61
N ALA A 151 -17.31 7.59 12.85
CA ALA A 151 -17.77 8.09 14.13
C ALA A 151 -17.38 7.01 15.15
N GLU A 152 -16.42 7.31 16.02
CA GLU A 152 -16.22 6.53 17.24
C GLU A 152 -17.55 6.58 18.02
N SER A 153 -18.19 5.44 18.17
CA SER A 153 -19.34 5.23 19.05
C SER A 153 -18.88 4.94 20.47
#